data_AF-A0A238XKI2-F1
#
_entry.id   AF-A0A238XKI2-F1
#
_cell.length_a   1.000
_cell.length_b   1.000
_cell.length_c   1.000
_cell.angle_alpha   90.00
_cell.angle_beta   90.00
_cell.angle_gamma   90.00
#
_symmetry.space_group_name_H-M   'P 1'
#
loop_
_entity.id
_entity.type
_entity.pdbx_description
1 polymer ?
#
loop_
_entity_poly.entity_id
_entity_poly.type
_entity_poly.pdbx_seq_one_letter_code
_entity_poly.pdbx_strand_id
1 'polypeptide(L)'
;MNLKGTVVALSLVAVFATENAQAETATLTNFRSMKGGGIEFTLSTTETQSRIYLNSSMIKKSSGQPGRDIPIGAGAGSSAHLKHLIGWAESGRSGYDAVQNGARVRPGKRPTQMTIGEIYQWISATPGQPHAIGRYQFIPSTLKSLVHELGLTRDTLFTDHVQDLLADILLEDAGYSGFMAGQISRHRFMENLARIWAGFPTSTGRSYYHGHAGNRAVITWNEFDTHMKKIFPRHSG
;
A
#
# COMPACT_ATOMS: atom_id res chain seq x y z
N MET A 1 25.01 -14.82 35.59
CA MET A 1 25.23 -14.04 34.34
C MET A 1 24.07 -14.32 33.40
N ASN A 2 23.23 -13.31 33.18
CA ASN A 2 22.07 -13.38 32.29
C ASN A 2 22.46 -12.74 30.94
N LEU A 3 22.28 -13.46 29.83
CA LEU A 3 22.09 -12.82 28.52
C LEU A 3 20.85 -13.40 27.85
N LYS A 4 19.90 -12.50 27.60
CA LYS A 4 18.67 -12.69 26.83
C LYS A 4 19.01 -12.58 25.34
N GLY A 5 18.52 -13.51 24.52
CA GLY A 5 18.63 -13.45 23.06
C GLY A 5 17.50 -12.61 22.46
N THR A 6 17.89 -11.60 21.70
CA THR A 6 17.07 -10.52 21.15
C THR A 6 16.43 -10.92 19.81
N VAL A 7 15.17 -10.54 19.61
CA VAL A 7 14.46 -10.58 18.32
C VAL A 7 15.10 -9.56 17.38
N VAL A 8 15.56 -10.00 16.21
CA VAL A 8 16.13 -9.12 15.17
C VAL A 8 15.00 -8.74 14.21
N ALA A 9 14.55 -7.49 14.27
CA ALA A 9 13.74 -6.87 13.22
C ALA A 9 14.67 -6.48 12.06
N LEU A 10 14.51 -7.10 10.89
CA LEU A 10 15.27 -6.78 9.69
C LEU A 10 14.62 -5.58 9.00
N SER A 11 15.05 -4.37 9.34
CA SER A 11 14.68 -3.15 8.60
C SER A 11 15.37 -3.13 7.24
N LEU A 12 14.61 -3.28 6.16
CA LEU A 12 15.14 -3.31 4.81
C LEU A 12 15.19 -1.90 4.21
N VAL A 13 16.38 -1.31 4.27
CA VAL A 13 16.72 -0.05 3.60
C VAL A 13 16.93 -0.34 2.11
N ALA A 14 16.06 0.17 1.24
CA ALA A 14 16.31 0.21 -0.20
C ALA A 14 17.24 1.38 -0.53
N VAL A 15 18.51 1.09 -0.79
CA VAL A 15 19.48 2.05 -1.32
C VAL A 15 19.28 2.17 -2.83
N PHE A 16 18.88 3.36 -3.30
CA PHE A 16 19.16 3.81 -4.67
C PHE A 16 19.90 5.15 -4.56
N ALA A 17 21.17 5.14 -4.93
CA ALA A 17 21.97 6.32 -5.13
C ALA A 17 22.09 6.59 -6.64
N THR A 18 21.52 7.70 -7.09
CA THR A 18 22.16 8.65 -8.03
C THR A 18 21.50 10.03 -7.81
N GLU A 19 22.32 10.95 -7.29
CA GLU A 19 22.25 12.41 -7.12
C GLU A 19 21.28 13.16 -8.08
N ASN A 20 20.55 14.23 -7.77
CA ASN A 20 20.61 15.26 -6.71
C ASN A 20 19.20 15.86 -6.51
N ALA A 21 18.68 15.85 -5.29
CA ALA A 21 17.76 16.86 -4.75
C ALA A 21 17.70 16.66 -3.24
N GLN A 22 18.19 17.64 -2.48
CA GLN A 22 18.22 17.58 -1.02
C GLN A 22 16.79 17.52 -0.46
N ALA A 23 16.43 16.38 0.11
CA ALA A 23 15.32 16.25 1.05
C ALA A 23 15.93 15.83 2.39
N GLU A 24 15.76 16.67 3.40
CA GLU A 24 16.24 16.43 4.76
C GLU A 24 15.75 15.06 5.26
N THR A 25 16.71 14.23 5.62
CA THR A 25 16.51 12.93 6.25
C THR A 25 15.84 13.12 7.61
N ALA A 26 14.55 12.85 7.71
CA ALA A 26 13.85 12.73 8.99
C ALA A 26 14.18 11.36 9.62
N THR A 27 15.26 11.33 10.39
CA THR A 27 15.62 10.20 11.26
C THR A 27 14.63 10.10 12.43
N LEU A 28 14.11 8.90 12.71
CA LEU A 28 13.13 8.58 13.76
C LEU A 28 13.67 8.68 15.21
N THR A 29 14.66 9.54 15.48
CA THR A 29 15.33 9.59 16.80
C THR A 29 15.01 10.82 17.65
N ASN A 30 14.14 11.73 17.20
CA ASN A 30 13.78 12.93 17.98
C ASN A 30 12.36 12.93 18.56
N PHE A 31 11.74 11.78 18.77
CA PHE A 31 10.46 11.67 19.47
C PHE A 31 10.62 11.61 20.99
N ARG A 32 11.34 12.58 21.59
CA ARG A 32 11.31 12.78 23.04
C ARG A 32 11.75 14.18 23.46
N SER A 33 10.92 15.18 23.18
CA SER A 33 10.73 16.34 24.07
C SER A 33 9.72 17.27 23.45
N MET A 34 8.53 17.40 24.04
CA MET A 34 7.97 18.71 24.40
C MET A 34 6.67 18.50 25.17
N LYS A 35 6.75 18.85 26.46
CA LYS A 35 5.66 18.93 27.43
C LYS A 35 5.41 20.42 27.66
N GLY A 36 4.16 20.85 27.50
CA GLY A 36 3.63 22.07 28.13
C GLY A 36 3.90 23.39 27.41
N GLY A 37 2.81 24.12 27.12
CA GLY A 37 2.83 25.51 26.68
C GLY A 37 1.56 25.84 25.93
N GLY A 38 0.59 26.44 26.63
CA GLY A 38 -0.74 26.73 26.10
C GLY A 38 -0.73 27.72 24.93
N ILE A 39 -1.74 27.58 24.07
CA ILE A 39 -2.17 28.64 23.17
C ILE A 39 -3.69 28.76 23.28
N GLU A 40 -4.06 29.88 23.87
CA GLU A 40 -5.39 30.41 24.10
C GLU A 40 -5.95 30.94 22.77
N PHE A 41 -7.17 30.55 22.41
CA PHE A 41 -7.81 31.03 21.17
C PHE A 41 -8.79 32.15 21.53
N THR A 42 -8.31 33.39 21.44
CA THR A 42 -9.14 34.59 21.57
C THR A 42 -10.11 34.68 20.41
N LEU A 43 -11.39 34.46 20.69
CA LEU A 43 -12.48 34.67 19.74
C LEU A 43 -12.68 36.19 19.56
N SER A 44 -12.07 36.78 18.53
CA SER A 44 -12.38 38.16 18.14
C SER A 44 -13.44 38.15 17.03
N THR A 45 -14.66 38.51 17.41
CA THR A 45 -15.81 38.70 16.54
C THR A 45 -15.81 40.11 15.98
N THR A 46 -15.43 40.33 14.71
CA THR A 46 -15.99 41.42 13.90
C THR A 46 -15.80 41.21 12.40
N GLU A 47 -16.93 40.93 11.74
CA GLU A 47 -17.37 41.23 10.37
C GLU A 47 -16.45 41.11 9.12
N THR A 48 -16.81 40.10 8.33
CA THR A 48 -17.31 40.22 6.93
C THR A 48 -16.44 40.93 5.89
N GLN A 49 -15.67 40.13 5.12
CA GLN A 49 -15.70 40.15 3.64
C GLN A 49 -14.71 39.12 3.10
N SER A 50 -15.14 37.86 2.97
CA SER A 50 -14.58 36.84 2.06
C SER A 50 -15.45 35.59 2.16
N ARG A 51 -16.70 35.68 1.68
CA ARG A 51 -17.48 34.46 1.42
C ARG A 51 -16.83 33.77 0.24
N ILE A 52 -16.12 32.67 0.51
CA ILE A 52 -15.70 31.74 -0.53
C ILE A 52 -16.99 31.20 -1.15
N TYR A 53 -17.30 31.65 -2.37
CA TYR A 53 -18.33 31.03 -3.18
C TYR A 53 -17.79 29.67 -3.61
N LEU A 54 -18.35 28.59 -3.07
CA LEU A 54 -18.19 27.27 -3.66
C LEU A 54 -18.84 27.33 -5.04
N ASN A 55 -18.00 27.33 -6.08
CA ASN A 55 -18.47 27.28 -7.45
C ASN A 55 -19.10 25.90 -7.71
N SER A 56 -20.43 25.80 -7.66
CA SER A 56 -21.18 24.56 -7.93
C SER A 56 -20.99 24.01 -9.36
N SER A 57 -20.36 24.76 -10.28
CA SER A 57 -19.94 24.26 -11.59
C SER A 57 -18.66 23.40 -11.55
N MET A 58 -17.94 23.39 -10.42
CA MET A 58 -16.87 22.41 -10.12
C MET A 58 -17.41 21.11 -9.49
N ILE A 59 -18.67 21.07 -9.06
CA ILE A 59 -19.41 19.81 -8.88
C ILE A 59 -19.86 19.33 -10.26
N LYS A 60 -18.90 19.19 -11.17
CA LYS A 60 -19.14 18.55 -12.46
C LYS A 60 -19.19 17.06 -12.18
N LYS A 61 -20.41 16.60 -11.88
CA LYS A 61 -20.96 15.25 -12.08
C LYS A 61 -19.84 14.24 -12.35
N SER A 62 -19.35 13.57 -11.30
CA SER A 62 -18.57 12.35 -11.49
C SER A 62 -19.42 11.45 -12.38
N SER A 63 -19.04 11.34 -13.65
CA SER A 63 -19.67 10.43 -14.59
C SER A 63 -19.67 9.07 -13.93
N GLY A 64 -20.85 8.60 -13.54
CA GLY A 64 -21.05 7.36 -12.83
C GLY A 64 -20.40 6.22 -13.61
N GLN A 65 -19.19 5.85 -13.22
CA GLN A 65 -18.83 4.45 -13.20
C GLN A 65 -19.68 3.89 -12.06
N PRO A 66 -20.56 2.90 -12.29
CA PRO A 66 -21.16 2.18 -11.18
C PRO A 66 -19.99 1.74 -10.30
N GLY A 67 -19.98 2.18 -9.04
CA GLY A 67 -18.96 1.78 -8.08
C GLY A 67 -18.90 0.27 -8.16
N ARG A 68 -17.80 -0.27 -8.73
CA ARG A 68 -17.71 -1.70 -8.99
C ARG A 68 -17.78 -2.37 -7.63
N ASP A 69 -18.89 -3.02 -7.35
CA ASP A 69 -19.08 -3.73 -6.09
C ASP A 69 -17.91 -4.68 -5.93
N ILE A 70 -17.16 -4.49 -4.85
CA ILE A 70 -16.16 -5.45 -4.43
C ILE A 70 -16.95 -6.69 -4.01
N PRO A 71 -16.76 -7.85 -4.65
CA PRO A 71 -17.43 -9.07 -4.24
C PRO A 71 -16.86 -9.51 -2.88
N ILE A 72 -17.45 -8.99 -1.82
CA ILE A 72 -17.19 -9.38 -0.44
C ILE A 72 -17.94 -10.70 -0.21
N GLY A 73 -17.24 -11.82 -0.38
CA GLY A 73 -17.83 -13.15 -0.11
C GLY A 73 -18.19 -13.29 1.37
N ALA A 74 -19.41 -13.76 1.65
CA ALA A 74 -20.01 -13.82 2.98
C ALA A 74 -19.30 -14.73 4.01
N GLY A 75 -18.21 -15.42 3.64
CA GLY A 75 -17.48 -16.36 4.49
C GLY A 75 -15.98 -16.10 4.67
N ALA A 76 -15.43 -15.02 4.09
CA ALA A 76 -14.01 -14.70 4.23
C ALA A 76 -13.79 -13.67 5.37
N GLY A 77 -12.72 -13.82 6.16
CA GLY A 77 -12.39 -12.87 7.24
C GLY A 77 -11.98 -11.49 6.71
N SER A 78 -11.95 -10.46 7.58
CA SER A 78 -11.65 -9.08 7.17
C SER A 78 -10.29 -8.94 6.47
N SER A 79 -9.27 -9.73 6.83
CA SER A 79 -7.98 -9.75 6.13
C SER A 79 -8.12 -10.24 4.68
N ALA A 80 -8.91 -11.27 4.43
CA ALA A 80 -9.18 -11.78 3.09
C ALA A 80 -9.94 -10.78 2.23
N HIS A 81 -10.91 -10.05 2.79
CA HIS A 81 -11.60 -8.97 2.07
C HIS A 81 -10.67 -7.78 1.78
N LEU A 82 -9.79 -7.43 2.71
CA LEU A 82 -8.78 -6.40 2.49
C LEU A 82 -7.81 -6.80 1.37
N LYS A 83 -7.28 -8.02 1.43
CA LYS A 83 -6.49 -8.59 0.32
C LYS A 83 -7.28 -8.56 -0.97
N HIS A 84 -8.58 -8.86 -0.94
CA HIS A 84 -9.42 -8.78 -2.13
C HIS A 84 -9.40 -7.37 -2.75
N LEU A 85 -9.67 -6.34 -1.93
CA LEU A 85 -9.63 -4.93 -2.31
C LEU A 85 -8.26 -4.52 -2.89
N ILE A 86 -7.15 -4.93 -2.24
CA ILE A 86 -5.79 -4.65 -2.73
C ILE A 86 -5.59 -5.25 -4.12
N GLY A 87 -5.85 -6.55 -4.28
CA GLY A 87 -5.62 -7.20 -5.56
C GLY A 87 -6.50 -6.64 -6.68
N TRP A 88 -7.74 -6.24 -6.36
CA TRP A 88 -8.60 -5.54 -7.32
C TRP A 88 -7.98 -4.19 -7.74
N ALA A 89 -7.41 -3.43 -6.80
CA ALA A 89 -6.81 -2.13 -7.08
C ALA A 89 -5.50 -2.25 -7.89
N GLU A 90 -4.67 -3.25 -7.59
CA GLU A 90 -3.34 -3.41 -8.18
C GLU A 90 -3.34 -4.20 -9.50
N SER A 91 -4.17 -5.24 -9.59
CA SER A 91 -4.08 -6.24 -10.66
C SER A 91 -5.36 -6.40 -11.48
N GLY A 92 -6.46 -5.76 -11.05
CA GLY A 92 -7.75 -5.81 -11.74
C GLY A 92 -8.19 -7.25 -12.05
N ARG A 93 -8.39 -7.54 -13.35
CA ARG A 93 -8.84 -8.86 -13.82
C ARG A 93 -7.73 -9.91 -13.88
N SER A 94 -6.47 -9.50 -13.92
CA SER A 94 -5.35 -10.43 -14.10
C SER A 94 -5.01 -11.18 -12.81
N GLY A 95 -5.38 -10.63 -11.64
CA GLY A 95 -5.28 -11.32 -10.34
C GLY A 95 -3.86 -11.84 -10.07
N TYR A 96 -3.77 -13.07 -9.58
CA TYR A 96 -2.50 -13.75 -9.24
C TYR A 96 -1.52 -13.92 -10.39
N ASP A 97 -1.98 -13.77 -11.64
CA ASP A 97 -1.14 -13.86 -12.83
C ASP A 97 -0.82 -12.51 -13.48
N ALA A 98 -1.06 -11.41 -12.76
CA ALA A 98 -0.75 -10.09 -13.27
C ALA A 98 0.75 -9.89 -13.46
N VAL A 99 1.08 -9.25 -14.57
CA VAL A 99 2.42 -8.75 -14.90
C VAL A 99 2.24 -7.31 -15.31
N GLN A 100 3.10 -6.43 -14.80
CA GLN A 100 3.03 -4.99 -15.08
C GLN A 100 2.95 -4.71 -16.59
N ASN A 101 2.03 -3.84 -17.00
CA ASN A 101 1.68 -3.65 -18.41
C ASN A 101 2.80 -3.07 -19.29
N GLY A 102 3.72 -2.31 -18.72
CA GLY A 102 4.92 -1.77 -19.34
C GLY A 102 6.10 -2.75 -19.41
N ALA A 103 5.97 -3.99 -18.92
CA ALA A 103 6.97 -5.04 -19.14
C ALA A 103 7.01 -5.39 -20.64
N ARG A 104 8.13 -5.07 -21.30
CA ARG A 104 8.31 -5.33 -22.75
C ARG A 104 8.43 -6.83 -23.04
N VAL A 105 9.15 -7.54 -22.18
CA VAL A 105 9.31 -8.99 -22.26
C VAL A 105 8.57 -9.61 -21.07
N ARG A 106 7.51 -10.35 -21.34
CA ARG A 106 6.73 -11.08 -20.33
C ARG A 106 7.41 -12.40 -19.94
N PRO A 107 7.15 -12.93 -18.74
CA PRO A 107 7.63 -14.26 -18.37
C PRO A 107 7.04 -15.32 -19.29
N GLY A 108 7.78 -16.42 -19.50
CA GLY A 108 7.34 -17.53 -20.36
C GLY A 108 6.22 -18.40 -19.78
N LYS A 109 5.88 -18.20 -18.50
CA LYS A 109 4.81 -18.89 -17.76
C LYS A 109 3.93 -17.87 -17.06
N ARG A 110 2.71 -18.28 -16.69
CA ARG A 110 1.87 -17.51 -15.78
C ARG A 110 2.56 -17.41 -14.42
N PRO A 111 2.54 -16.26 -13.72
CA PRO A 111 3.18 -16.10 -12.42
C PRO A 111 2.89 -17.23 -11.42
N THR A 112 1.65 -17.71 -11.33
CA THR A 112 1.24 -18.82 -10.44
C THR A 112 1.87 -20.18 -10.77
N GLN A 113 2.43 -20.30 -11.97
CA GLN A 113 3.11 -21.50 -12.48
C GLN A 113 4.63 -21.37 -12.48
N MET A 114 5.16 -20.24 -11.98
CA MET A 114 6.59 -19.99 -11.89
C MET A 114 7.12 -20.31 -10.50
N THR A 115 8.34 -20.84 -10.42
CA THR A 115 9.08 -20.80 -9.16
C THR A 115 9.62 -19.40 -8.89
N ILE A 116 9.91 -19.09 -7.63
CA ILE A 116 10.60 -17.85 -7.26
C ILE A 116 11.92 -17.69 -8.05
N GLY A 117 12.64 -18.78 -8.27
CA GLY A 117 13.87 -18.83 -9.05
C GLY A 117 13.65 -18.44 -10.52
N GLU A 118 12.57 -18.91 -11.14
CA GLU A 118 12.19 -18.54 -12.50
C GLU A 118 11.79 -17.06 -12.59
N ILE A 119 11.12 -16.52 -11.58
CA ILE A 119 10.79 -15.09 -11.50
C ILE A 119 12.09 -14.26 -11.45
N TYR A 120 13.04 -14.63 -10.58
CA TYR A 120 14.33 -13.95 -10.51
C TYR A 120 15.13 -14.07 -11.81
N GLN A 121 15.07 -15.21 -12.49
CA GLN A 121 15.71 -15.39 -13.78
C GLN A 121 15.10 -14.44 -14.82
N TRP A 122 13.77 -14.38 -14.93
CA TRP A 122 13.07 -13.45 -15.81
C TRP A 122 13.47 -11.98 -15.54
N ILE A 123 13.52 -11.58 -14.26
CA ILE A 123 13.96 -10.24 -13.86
C ILE A 123 15.38 -9.96 -14.35
N SER A 124 16.32 -10.89 -14.09
CA SER A 124 17.74 -10.72 -14.46
C SER A 124 17.96 -10.70 -15.98
N ALA A 125 17.18 -11.46 -16.73
CA ALA A 125 17.29 -11.58 -18.19
C ALA A 125 16.67 -10.37 -18.93
N THR A 126 15.91 -9.53 -18.24
CA THR A 126 15.16 -8.42 -18.84
C THR A 126 15.45 -7.09 -18.11
N PRO A 127 16.71 -6.63 -18.07
CA PRO A 127 17.05 -5.40 -17.34
C PRO A 127 16.37 -4.16 -17.93
N GLY A 128 16.06 -3.17 -17.08
CA GLY A 128 15.56 -1.86 -17.51
C GLY A 128 14.06 -1.80 -17.90
N GLN A 129 13.29 -2.85 -17.61
CA GLN A 129 11.82 -2.80 -17.69
C GLN A 129 11.21 -2.87 -16.28
N PRO A 130 9.93 -2.50 -16.09
CA PRO A 130 9.21 -2.76 -14.85
C PRO A 130 8.91 -4.26 -14.67
N HIS A 131 9.05 -4.75 -13.44
CA HIS A 131 8.88 -6.17 -13.09
C HIS A 131 7.86 -6.42 -11.98
N ALA A 132 6.92 -5.51 -11.75
CA ALA A 132 5.86 -5.78 -10.79
C ALA A 132 5.05 -7.01 -11.24
N ILE A 133 4.86 -7.96 -10.33
CA ILE A 133 4.30 -9.29 -10.63
C ILE A 133 3.32 -9.75 -9.56
N GLY A 134 2.34 -10.55 -9.96
CA GLY A 134 1.33 -11.14 -9.09
C GLY A 134 0.20 -10.18 -8.73
N ARG A 135 -0.74 -10.73 -7.96
CA ARG A 135 -1.98 -10.06 -7.53
C ARG A 135 -1.72 -8.76 -6.78
N TYR A 136 -0.62 -8.72 -6.04
CA TYR A 136 -0.22 -7.61 -5.18
C TYR A 136 0.90 -6.75 -5.78
N GLN A 137 1.23 -6.95 -7.07
CA GLN A 137 2.22 -6.17 -7.83
C GLN A 137 3.59 -6.04 -7.12
N PHE A 138 4.15 -7.16 -6.66
CA PHE A 138 5.44 -7.17 -5.97
C PHE A 138 6.57 -6.71 -6.90
N ILE A 139 7.30 -5.67 -6.51
CA ILE A 139 8.53 -5.24 -7.19
C ILE A 139 9.73 -6.12 -6.78
N PRO A 140 10.81 -6.20 -7.58
CA PRO A 140 11.91 -7.14 -7.35
C PRO A 140 12.55 -7.07 -5.95
N SER A 141 12.81 -5.87 -5.44
CA SER A 141 13.43 -5.68 -4.12
C SER A 141 12.52 -6.16 -2.99
N THR A 142 11.23 -5.80 -3.05
CA THR A 142 10.22 -6.23 -2.08
C THR A 142 10.05 -7.75 -2.12
N LEU A 143 9.90 -8.35 -3.31
CA LEU A 143 9.78 -9.81 -3.43
C LEU A 143 10.99 -10.52 -2.81
N LYS A 144 12.21 -10.07 -3.13
CA LYS A 144 13.45 -10.65 -2.58
C LYS A 144 13.49 -10.61 -1.06
N SER A 145 13.02 -9.51 -0.47
CA SER A 145 12.98 -9.28 0.97
C SER A 145 12.01 -10.23 1.66
N LEU A 146 10.77 -10.29 1.16
CA LEU A 146 9.72 -11.12 1.75
C LEU A 146 10.03 -12.62 1.61
N VAL A 147 10.61 -13.04 0.47
CA VAL A 147 11.08 -14.41 0.26
C VAL A 147 12.16 -14.80 1.28
N HIS A 148 13.09 -13.89 1.55
CA HIS A 148 14.11 -14.11 2.57
C HIS A 148 13.52 -14.18 3.98
N GLU A 149 12.59 -13.28 4.31
CA GLU A 149 11.92 -13.23 5.61
C GLU A 149 11.12 -14.50 5.92
N LEU A 150 10.40 -15.04 4.93
CA LEU A 150 9.66 -16.31 5.07
C LEU A 150 10.55 -17.56 4.93
N GLY A 151 11.85 -17.40 4.65
CA GLY A 151 12.75 -18.53 4.42
C GLY A 151 12.37 -19.37 3.19
N LEU A 152 11.69 -18.78 2.20
CA LEU A 152 11.29 -19.48 0.98
C LEU A 152 12.50 -19.69 0.07
N THR A 153 12.55 -20.87 -0.56
CA THR A 153 13.64 -21.20 -1.49
C THR A 153 13.28 -20.80 -2.91
N ARG A 154 14.29 -20.78 -3.80
CA ARG A 154 14.12 -20.54 -5.23
C ARG A 154 13.21 -21.57 -5.91
N ASP A 155 13.06 -22.76 -5.34
CA ASP A 155 12.24 -23.84 -5.89
C ASP A 155 10.76 -23.72 -5.50
N THR A 156 10.44 -22.81 -4.57
CA THR A 156 9.06 -22.56 -4.14
C THR A 156 8.23 -22.02 -5.30
N LEU A 157 7.08 -22.64 -5.55
CA LEU A 157 6.11 -22.20 -6.56
C LEU A 157 5.37 -20.94 -6.09
N PHE A 158 5.27 -19.92 -6.94
CA PHE A 158 4.65 -18.62 -6.65
C PHE A 158 3.12 -18.64 -6.74
N THR A 159 2.52 -19.64 -6.10
CA THR A 159 1.08 -19.90 -6.04
C THR A 159 0.30 -18.74 -5.42
N ASP A 160 -1.02 -18.74 -5.62
CA ASP A 160 -1.97 -17.83 -4.97
C ASP A 160 -1.74 -17.75 -3.45
N HIS A 161 -1.53 -18.90 -2.81
CA HIS A 161 -1.27 -19.00 -1.37
C HIS A 161 0.05 -18.33 -0.98
N VAL A 162 1.13 -18.56 -1.74
CA VAL A 162 2.42 -17.90 -1.49
C VAL A 162 2.30 -16.39 -1.67
N GLN A 163 1.60 -15.93 -2.70
CA GLN A 163 1.34 -14.51 -2.88
C GLN A 163 0.55 -13.91 -1.71
N ASP A 164 -0.44 -14.63 -1.20
CA ASP A 164 -1.23 -14.21 -0.03
C ASP A 164 -0.39 -14.14 1.25
N LEU A 165 0.53 -15.10 1.48
CA LEU A 165 1.45 -15.07 2.62
C LEU A 165 2.41 -13.86 2.57
N LEU A 166 2.95 -13.57 1.39
CA LEU A 166 3.82 -12.41 1.18
C LEU A 166 3.04 -11.10 1.40
N ALA A 167 1.77 -11.05 0.99
CA ALA A 167 0.90 -9.90 1.24
C ALA A 167 0.53 -9.73 2.72
N ASP A 168 0.39 -10.82 3.47
CA ASP A 168 0.11 -10.77 4.90
C ASP A 168 1.25 -10.09 5.67
N ILE A 169 2.52 -10.31 5.29
CA ILE A 169 3.66 -9.57 5.88
C ILE A 169 3.54 -8.07 5.58
N LEU A 170 3.25 -7.70 4.34
CA LEU A 170 3.08 -6.29 3.97
C LEU A 170 1.89 -5.63 4.69
N LEU A 171 0.84 -6.38 5.00
CA LEU A 171 -0.26 -5.88 5.82
C LEU A 171 0.19 -5.60 7.25
N GLU A 172 1.01 -6.47 7.83
CA GLU A 172 1.61 -6.22 9.15
C GLU A 172 2.54 -5.00 9.13
N ASP A 173 3.35 -4.84 8.09
CA ASP A 173 4.18 -3.63 7.90
C ASP A 173 3.34 -2.35 7.79
N ALA A 174 2.15 -2.43 7.20
CA ALA A 174 1.20 -1.33 7.18
C ALA A 174 0.55 -1.05 8.55
N GLY A 175 0.72 -1.94 9.52
CA GLY A 175 0.19 -1.84 10.87
C GLY A 175 -1.15 -2.54 11.08
N TYR A 176 -1.42 -3.64 10.37
CA TYR A 176 -2.68 -4.39 10.50
C TYR A 176 -3.00 -4.77 11.95
N SER A 177 -2.07 -5.42 12.67
CA SER A 177 -2.27 -5.76 14.08
C SER A 177 -2.55 -4.54 14.97
N GLY A 178 -1.83 -3.44 14.76
CA GLY A 178 -2.04 -2.18 15.49
C GLY A 178 -3.41 -1.56 15.21
N PHE A 179 -3.87 -1.61 13.96
CA PHE A 179 -5.21 -1.19 13.57
C PHE A 179 -6.29 -2.07 14.23
N MET A 180 -6.13 -3.39 14.18
CA MET A 180 -7.07 -4.34 14.78
C MET A 180 -7.16 -4.16 16.31
N ALA A 181 -6.05 -3.78 16.97
CA ALA A 181 -5.98 -3.47 18.39
C ALA A 181 -6.46 -2.05 18.75
N GLY A 182 -6.86 -1.23 17.77
CA GLY A 182 -7.29 0.17 17.99
C GLY A 182 -6.16 1.14 18.31
N GLN A 183 -4.90 0.74 18.11
CA GLN A 183 -3.71 1.57 18.33
C GLN A 183 -3.41 2.50 17.14
N ILE A 184 -3.88 2.12 15.95
CA ILE A 184 -3.77 2.90 14.71
C ILE A 184 -5.19 3.20 14.23
N SER A 185 -5.49 4.47 13.93
CA SER A 185 -6.79 4.84 13.37
C SER A 185 -6.95 4.29 11.95
N ARG A 186 -8.20 4.12 11.51
CA ARG A 186 -8.48 3.57 10.17
C ARG A 186 -7.88 4.42 9.04
N HIS A 187 -8.00 5.75 9.13
CA HIS A 187 -7.38 6.64 8.14
C HIS A 187 -5.86 6.57 8.15
N ARG A 188 -5.23 6.41 9.32
CA ARG A 188 -3.77 6.21 9.38
C ARG A 188 -3.36 4.88 8.77
N PHE A 189 -4.12 3.83 9.01
CA PHE A 189 -3.91 2.53 8.38
C PHE A 189 -4.07 2.63 6.85
N MET A 190 -5.10 3.30 6.34
CA MET A 190 -5.28 3.58 4.91
C MET A 190 -4.09 4.32 4.29
N GLU A 191 -3.56 5.34 4.98
CA GLU A 191 -2.35 6.05 4.54
C GLU A 191 -1.10 5.15 4.54
N ASN A 192 -1.00 4.21 5.47
CA ASN A 192 0.10 3.23 5.46
C ASN A 192 -0.07 2.25 4.29
N LEU A 193 -1.28 1.77 4.01
CA LEU A 193 -1.57 0.93 2.85
C LEU A 193 -1.21 1.63 1.53
N ALA A 194 -1.53 2.93 1.39
CA ALA A 194 -1.22 3.72 0.19
C ALA A 194 0.30 3.95 -0.02
N ARG A 195 1.12 3.74 1.01
CA ARG A 195 2.60 3.76 0.90
C ARG A 195 3.19 2.42 0.48
N ILE A 196 2.40 1.36 0.43
CA ILE A 196 2.83 0.04 -0.05
C ILE A 196 2.26 -0.22 -1.45
N TRP A 197 0.97 0.08 -1.65
CA TRP A 197 0.23 -0.23 -2.86
C TRP A 197 -0.15 1.04 -3.63
N ALA A 198 0.38 1.16 -4.84
CA ALA A 198 0.30 2.38 -5.64
C ALA A 198 -1.12 2.68 -6.16
N GLY A 199 -1.98 1.66 -6.27
CA GLY A 199 -3.37 1.77 -6.67
C GLY A 199 -4.24 2.47 -5.62
N PHE A 200 -3.79 2.60 -4.37
CA PHE A 200 -4.54 3.32 -3.35
C PHE A 200 -4.22 4.83 -3.32
N PRO A 201 -5.24 5.66 -3.02
CA PRO A 201 -5.05 7.09 -2.78
C PRO A 201 -4.56 7.36 -1.36
N THR A 202 -3.78 8.43 -1.21
CA THR A 202 -3.57 9.14 0.06
C THR A 202 -4.77 10.07 0.33
N SER A 203 -4.78 10.74 1.48
CA SER A 203 -5.77 11.77 1.83
C SER A 203 -5.88 12.92 0.82
N THR A 204 -4.83 13.14 0.01
CA THR A 204 -4.85 14.10 -1.10
C THR A 204 -5.64 13.61 -2.33
N GLY A 205 -6.12 12.36 -2.33
CA GLY A 205 -6.76 11.68 -3.45
C GLY A 205 -5.79 11.13 -4.50
N ARG A 206 -4.48 11.37 -4.37
CA ARG A 206 -3.44 10.88 -5.28
C ARG A 206 -2.73 9.67 -4.69
N SER A 207 -2.23 8.80 -5.56
CA SER A 207 -1.28 7.75 -5.16
C SER A 207 -0.07 8.38 -4.49
N TYR A 208 0.47 7.73 -3.46
CA TYR A 208 1.73 8.14 -2.85
C TYR A 208 2.86 8.21 -3.90
N TYR A 209 2.79 7.34 -4.91
CA TYR A 209 3.77 7.26 -6.00
C TYR A 209 3.38 8.06 -7.25
N HIS A 210 2.46 9.02 -7.13
CA HIS A 210 2.04 9.82 -8.29
C HIS A 210 3.25 10.50 -8.96
N GLY A 211 3.35 10.36 -10.29
CA GLY A 211 4.46 10.90 -11.07
C GLY A 211 5.64 9.93 -11.24
N HIS A 212 5.65 8.81 -10.51
CA HIS A 212 6.66 7.76 -10.65
C HIS A 212 6.10 6.61 -11.49
N ALA A 213 6.80 6.21 -12.55
CA ALA A 213 6.49 5.04 -13.38
C ALA A 213 5.02 4.96 -13.88
N GLY A 214 4.33 6.10 -14.02
CA GLY A 214 2.93 6.17 -14.45
C GLY A 214 1.90 5.80 -13.37
N ASN A 215 2.32 5.64 -12.11
CA ASN A 215 1.44 5.27 -11.00
C ASN A 215 0.33 6.29 -10.75
N ARG A 216 -0.86 5.77 -10.47
CA ARG A 216 -2.07 6.54 -10.19
C ARG A 216 -2.98 5.75 -9.25
N ALA A 217 -3.70 6.47 -8.41
CA ALA A 217 -4.76 5.86 -7.61
C ALA A 217 -5.89 5.41 -8.54
N VAL A 218 -6.39 4.20 -8.33
CA VAL A 218 -7.48 3.61 -9.12
C VAL A 218 -8.84 3.74 -8.43
N ILE A 219 -8.85 4.16 -7.17
CA ILE A 219 -10.04 4.53 -6.39
C ILE A 219 -9.86 5.88 -5.73
N THR A 220 -10.98 6.52 -5.42
CA THR A 220 -10.98 7.75 -4.64
C THR A 220 -10.82 7.46 -3.15
N TRP A 221 -10.36 8.46 -2.39
CA TRP A 221 -10.22 8.34 -0.93
C TRP A 221 -11.55 7.96 -0.26
N ASN A 222 -12.67 8.55 -0.69
CA ASN A 222 -13.99 8.28 -0.12
C ASN A 222 -14.51 6.86 -0.44
N GLU A 223 -14.23 6.35 -1.65
CA GLU A 223 -14.53 4.95 -1.99
C GLU A 223 -13.67 4.00 -1.16
N PHE A 224 -12.38 4.29 -1.01
CA PHE A 224 -11.48 3.50 -0.17
C PHE A 224 -11.98 3.46 1.29
N ASP A 225 -12.30 4.63 1.86
CA ASP A 225 -12.89 4.79 3.19
C ASP A 225 -14.15 3.95 3.37
N THR A 226 -15.05 3.99 2.38
CA THR A 226 -16.29 3.24 2.37
C THR A 226 -16.04 1.73 2.38
N HIS A 227 -15.10 1.24 1.57
CA HIS A 227 -14.73 -0.18 1.58
C HIS A 227 -14.10 -0.60 2.91
N MET A 228 -13.23 0.23 3.48
CA MET A 228 -12.62 -0.06 4.78
C MET A 228 -13.65 -0.16 5.90
N LYS A 229 -14.67 0.71 5.91
CA LYS A 229 -15.80 0.62 6.86
C LYS A 229 -16.62 -0.67 6.68
N LYS A 230 -16.84 -1.10 5.44
CA LYS A 230 -17.53 -2.37 5.14
C LYS A 230 -16.73 -3.59 5.61
N ILE A 231 -15.41 -3.57 5.41
CA ILE A 231 -14.52 -4.67 5.80
C ILE A 231 -14.33 -4.73 7.32
N PHE A 232 -14.28 -3.57 7.98
CA PHE A 232 -14.02 -3.42 9.42
C PHE A 232 -15.11 -2.60 10.13
N PRO A 233 -16.35 -3.12 10.24
CA PRO A 233 -17.46 -2.35 10.80
C PRO A 233 -17.24 -1.91 12.26
N ARG A 234 -16.45 -2.67 13.02
CA ARG A 234 -16.11 -2.38 14.43
C ARG A 234 -14.98 -1.35 14.59
N HIS A 235 -14.34 -0.91 13.51
CA HIS A 235 -13.18 -0.03 13.51
C HIS A 235 -13.41 1.23 12.66
N SER A 236 -14.64 1.76 12.70
CA SER A 236 -15.08 2.85 11.82
C SER A 236 -14.49 4.24 12.14
N GLY A 237 -13.87 4.39 13.32
CA GLY A 237 -13.32 5.66 13.85
C GLY A 237 -12.01 6.14 13.21
#